data_AF-A0A428KW28-F1
#
_entry.id   AF-A0A428KW28-F1
#
_cell.length_a   1.000
_cell.length_b   1.000
_cell.length_c   1.000
_cell.angle_alpha   90.00
_cell.angle_beta   90.00
_cell.angle_gamma   90.00
#
_symmetry.space_group_name_H-M   'P 1'
#
loop_
_entity.id
_entity.type
_entity.pdbx_description
1 polymer ?
#
loop_
_entity_poly.entity_id
_entity_poly.type
_entity_poly.pdbx_seq_one_letter_code
_entity_poly.pdbx_strand_id
1 'polypeptide(L)'
;MNQMNSPLIRIGVFYDGNYFLKISDYYYFQHDRKARISLEGLHEFIRHQVAEEEDVDVRLSQIIDAHFFRGRLSATEARDKDRLFHDRLLDDILMNMGIQTHYMPLKTRDGRLQEKGIDVWLSLEALELAIHKSFDVVVLIAGDSDYAPLIKKLNTVGTRVMLLNWDFKYTDFKGENRVTRASQQLLDQSTYPVQMHDIIDQGLNSGDELIDAMFVNTPEPAAYPTVKPVRPTGPTAAGPVGTVGISTIKNLKNGFGFVVMPPNNLFFSYADMAEGDFNELREGDWVEFTVGRNHRDEDCARNVRKVEAPEMDENDEYDQHEHESADSPERL
;
A
#
# COMPACT_ATOMS: atom_id res chain seq x y z
N MET A 1 -50.30 9.18 -9.40
CA MET A 1 -49.54 8.27 -10.28
C MET A 1 -48.42 7.70 -9.43
N ASN A 2 -48.59 6.45 -8.95
CA ASN A 2 -47.56 5.76 -8.18
C ASN A 2 -46.39 5.47 -9.12
N GLN A 3 -45.26 6.15 -8.93
CA GLN A 3 -44.00 5.66 -9.46
C GLN A 3 -43.79 4.27 -8.86
N MET A 4 -43.72 3.26 -9.73
CA MET A 4 -43.26 1.95 -9.31
C MET A 4 -41.82 2.13 -8.83
N ASN A 5 -41.60 2.13 -7.50
CA ASN A 5 -40.27 1.98 -6.95
C ASN A 5 -39.68 0.71 -7.55
N SER A 6 -38.65 0.87 -8.37
CA SER A 6 -37.85 -0.24 -8.82
C SER A 6 -37.32 -0.96 -7.57
N PRO A 7 -37.36 -2.30 -7.48
CA PRO A 7 -36.78 -3.04 -6.36
C PRO A 7 -35.25 -2.95 -6.33
N LEU A 8 -34.63 -2.28 -7.30
CA LEU A 8 -33.19 -2.11 -7.43
C LEU A 8 -32.68 -0.98 -6.53
N ILE A 9 -31.73 -1.28 -5.65
CA ILE A 9 -30.97 -0.30 -4.87
C ILE A 9 -29.77 0.14 -5.69
N ARG A 10 -29.74 1.43 -6.04
CA ARG A 10 -28.66 2.06 -6.80
C ARG A 10 -27.62 2.62 -5.86
N ILE A 11 -26.43 2.03 -5.89
CA ILE A 11 -25.30 2.37 -5.04
C ILE A 11 -24.30 3.21 -5.84
N GLY A 12 -23.93 4.37 -5.29
CA GLY A 12 -22.80 5.17 -5.78
C GLY A 12 -21.64 5.10 -4.79
N VAL A 13 -20.44 4.73 -5.25
CA VAL A 13 -19.26 4.56 -4.38
C VAL A 13 -18.27 5.70 -4.59
N PHE A 14 -17.84 6.36 -3.52
CA PHE A 14 -16.95 7.52 -3.57
C PHE A 14 -15.75 7.31 -2.65
N TYR A 15 -14.56 7.27 -3.23
CA TYR A 15 -13.30 7.06 -2.53
C TYR A 15 -12.57 8.39 -2.33
N ASP A 16 -12.28 8.72 -1.07
CA ASP A 16 -11.12 9.55 -0.74
C ASP A 16 -9.87 8.69 -0.95
N GLY A 17 -9.20 8.92 -2.09
CA GLY A 17 -8.10 8.07 -2.53
C GLY A 17 -6.89 8.13 -1.60
N ASN A 18 -6.61 9.26 -0.95
CA ASN A 18 -5.49 9.34 -0.02
C ASN A 18 -5.79 8.59 1.28
N TYR A 19 -7.03 8.72 1.77
CA TYR A 19 -7.51 7.96 2.90
C TYR A 19 -7.44 6.45 2.62
N PHE A 20 -7.98 6.02 1.47
CA PHE A 20 -7.98 4.61 1.07
C PHE A 20 -6.56 4.04 0.89
N LEU A 21 -5.65 4.77 0.23
CA LEU A 21 -4.27 4.31 0.05
C LEU A 21 -3.55 4.14 1.40
N LYS A 22 -3.78 5.04 2.37
CA LYS A 22 -3.23 4.91 3.72
C LYS A 22 -3.72 3.63 4.41
N ILE A 23 -4.99 3.26 4.21
CA ILE A 23 -5.58 2.02 4.73
C ILE A 23 -4.99 0.80 4.03
N SER A 24 -4.89 0.83 2.70
CA SER A 24 -4.29 -0.28 1.94
C SER A 24 -2.83 -0.52 2.34
N ASP A 25 -2.06 0.56 2.56
CA ASP A 25 -0.70 0.46 3.08
C ASP A 25 -0.68 -0.16 4.49
N TYR A 26 -1.64 0.20 5.34
CA TYR A 26 -1.77 -0.39 6.68
C TYR A 26 -1.92 -1.92 6.65
N TYR A 27 -2.86 -2.42 5.84
CA TYR A 27 -3.11 -3.86 5.76
C TYR A 27 -1.95 -4.64 5.16
N TYR A 28 -1.25 -4.03 4.21
CA TYR A 28 -0.14 -4.68 3.55
C TYR A 28 1.12 -4.71 4.42
N PHE A 29 1.47 -3.58 5.05
CA PHE A 29 2.73 -3.45 5.77
C PHE A 29 2.64 -3.80 7.25
N GLN A 30 1.53 -3.48 7.92
CA GLN A 30 1.43 -3.59 9.37
C GLN A 30 0.53 -4.72 9.83
N HIS A 31 -0.63 -4.90 9.23
CA HIS A 31 -1.59 -5.92 9.64
C HIS A 31 -1.07 -7.35 9.44
N ASP A 32 -1.59 -8.31 10.21
CA ASP A 32 -1.18 -9.72 10.16
C ASP A 32 -1.52 -10.38 8.82
N ARG A 33 -2.56 -9.90 8.13
CA ARG A 33 -2.99 -10.40 6.81
C ARG A 33 -1.95 -10.19 5.70
N LYS A 34 -1.09 -9.17 5.83
CA LYS A 34 -0.02 -8.81 4.86
C LYS A 34 -0.45 -8.76 3.40
N ALA A 35 -1.69 -8.34 3.14
CA ALA A 35 -2.25 -8.22 1.80
C ALA A 35 -2.98 -6.89 1.62
N ARG A 36 -3.01 -6.39 0.38
CA ARG A 36 -3.77 -5.18 0.05
C ARG A 36 -5.25 -5.51 -0.07
N ILE A 37 -6.10 -4.53 0.20
CA ILE A 37 -7.54 -4.63 -0.02
C ILE A 37 -7.79 -4.67 -1.53
N SER A 38 -8.47 -5.72 -1.99
CA SER A 38 -9.00 -5.81 -3.35
C SER A 38 -10.20 -4.89 -3.47
N LEU A 39 -10.17 -3.97 -4.43
CA LEU A 39 -11.31 -3.10 -4.72
C LEU A 39 -12.53 -3.92 -5.18
N GLU A 40 -12.32 -5.02 -5.92
CA GLU A 40 -13.38 -5.92 -6.34
C GLU A 40 -14.04 -6.60 -5.14
N GLY A 41 -13.24 -7.16 -4.24
CA GLY A 41 -13.76 -7.77 -3.01
C GLY A 41 -14.46 -6.75 -2.10
N LEU A 42 -13.92 -5.52 -2.03
CA LEU A 42 -14.57 -4.44 -1.28
C LEU A 42 -15.93 -4.04 -1.90
N HIS A 43 -16.03 -3.98 -3.23
CA HIS A 43 -17.30 -3.72 -3.91
C HIS A 43 -18.32 -4.83 -3.64
N GLU A 44 -17.90 -6.10 -3.63
CA GLU A 44 -18.81 -7.20 -3.30
C GLU A 44 -19.28 -7.14 -1.85
N PHE A 45 -18.36 -6.87 -0.92
CA PHE A 45 -18.70 -6.62 0.49
C PHE A 45 -19.73 -5.48 0.62
N ILE A 46 -19.51 -4.35 -0.07
CA ILE A 46 -20.44 -3.22 -0.07
C ILE A 46 -21.84 -3.64 -0.52
N ARG A 47 -21.96 -4.45 -1.58
CA ARG A 47 -23.25 -4.92 -2.08
C ARG A 47 -23.98 -5.78 -1.04
N HIS A 48 -23.24 -6.66 -0.37
CA HIS A 48 -23.77 -7.49 0.71
C HIS A 48 -24.20 -6.65 1.93
N GLN A 49 -23.34 -5.73 2.38
CA GLN A 49 -23.65 -4.86 3.52
C GLN A 49 -24.88 -3.98 3.24
N VAL A 50 -24.97 -3.38 2.05
CA VAL A 50 -26.15 -2.57 1.68
C VAL A 50 -27.40 -3.43 1.60
N ALA A 51 -27.30 -4.66 1.06
CA ALA A 51 -28.43 -5.57 0.98
C ALA A 51 -28.96 -5.98 2.37
N GLU A 52 -28.06 -6.19 3.34
CA GLU A 52 -28.43 -6.48 4.73
C GLU A 52 -29.12 -5.30 5.40
N GLU A 53 -28.56 -4.09 5.30
CA GLU A 53 -29.14 -2.87 5.91
C GLU A 53 -30.50 -2.48 5.31
N GLU A 54 -30.69 -2.75 4.01
CA GLU A 54 -31.91 -2.41 3.28
C GLU A 54 -32.95 -3.56 3.24
N ASP A 55 -32.63 -4.72 3.83
CA ASP A 55 -33.45 -5.94 3.81
C ASP A 55 -33.88 -6.34 2.39
N VAL A 56 -32.91 -6.37 1.47
CA VAL A 56 -33.12 -6.74 0.06
C VAL A 56 -32.17 -7.86 -0.37
N ASP A 57 -32.49 -8.51 -1.48
CA ASP A 57 -31.58 -9.48 -2.10
C ASP A 57 -30.34 -8.77 -2.68
N VAL A 58 -29.14 -9.32 -2.47
CA VAL A 58 -27.86 -8.78 -2.96
C VAL A 58 -27.86 -8.55 -4.49
N ARG A 59 -28.64 -9.33 -5.24
CA ARG A 59 -28.79 -9.14 -6.70
C ARG A 59 -29.49 -7.85 -7.06
N LEU A 60 -30.26 -7.28 -6.13
CA LEU A 60 -30.94 -5.99 -6.28
C LEU A 60 -30.07 -4.82 -5.79
N SER A 61 -29.00 -5.09 -5.04
CA SER A 61 -28.00 -4.09 -4.63
C SER A 61 -26.90 -3.98 -5.68
N GLN A 62 -26.98 -2.93 -6.52
CA GLN A 62 -26.07 -2.74 -7.64
C GLN A 62 -25.27 -1.44 -7.49
N ILE A 63 -23.95 -1.56 -7.58
CA ILE A 63 -23.05 -0.42 -7.74
C ILE A 63 -23.18 0.05 -9.19
N ILE A 64 -23.85 1.19 -9.37
CA ILE A 64 -24.09 1.75 -10.70
C ILE A 64 -23.03 2.78 -11.10
N ASP A 65 -22.24 3.23 -10.13
CA ASP A 65 -21.21 4.24 -10.33
C ASP A 65 -20.16 4.18 -9.22
N ALA A 66 -18.89 4.40 -9.57
CA ALA A 66 -17.80 4.43 -8.61
C ALA A 66 -16.76 5.48 -9.02
N HIS A 67 -16.32 6.28 -8.05
CA HIS A 67 -15.45 7.43 -8.28
C HIS A 67 -14.27 7.44 -7.31
N PHE A 68 -13.06 7.69 -7.82
CA PHE A 68 -11.83 7.72 -7.05
C PHE A 68 -11.15 9.08 -7.16
N PHE A 69 -11.02 9.79 -6.03
CA PHE A 69 -10.48 11.15 -5.99
C PHE A 69 -9.10 11.16 -5.37
N ARG A 70 -8.10 11.73 -6.06
CA ARG A 70 -6.72 11.74 -5.54
C ARG A 70 -5.88 12.92 -6.06
N GLY A 71 -5.07 13.47 -5.17
CA GLY A 71 -3.96 14.34 -5.53
C GLY A 71 -2.80 13.57 -6.16
N ARG A 72 -2.32 14.02 -7.32
CA ARG A 72 -1.15 13.45 -8.01
C ARG A 72 0.07 14.37 -7.93
N LEU A 73 1.22 13.73 -7.73
CA LEU A 73 2.52 14.39 -7.87
C LEU A 73 2.77 14.77 -9.34
N SER A 74 3.62 15.77 -9.55
CA SER A 74 4.17 16.01 -10.88
C SER A 74 4.99 14.81 -11.36
N ALA A 75 5.14 14.63 -12.68
CA ALA A 75 5.91 13.52 -13.23
C ALA A 75 7.37 13.50 -12.72
N THR A 76 7.98 14.67 -12.52
CA THR A 76 9.33 14.81 -11.95
C THR A 76 9.38 14.35 -10.51
N GLU A 77 8.47 14.83 -9.65
CA GLU A 77 8.43 14.42 -8.24
C GLU A 77 8.04 12.95 -8.05
N ALA A 78 7.16 12.43 -8.93
CA ALA A 78 6.77 11.03 -8.93
C ALA A 78 7.93 10.12 -9.34
N ARG A 79 8.73 10.53 -10.34
CA ARG A 79 9.96 9.82 -10.72
C ARG A 79 10.97 9.80 -9.58
N ASP A 80 11.20 10.96 -8.97
CA ASP A 80 12.21 11.10 -7.91
C ASP A 80 11.82 10.34 -6.63
N LYS A 81 10.53 9.97 -6.48
CA LYS A 81 9.98 9.13 -5.40
C LYS A 81 9.63 7.70 -5.84
N ASP A 82 10.01 7.34 -7.05
CA ASP A 82 9.75 6.03 -7.68
C ASP A 82 8.29 5.55 -7.60
N ARG A 83 7.35 6.47 -7.88
CA ARG A 83 5.90 6.21 -7.82
C ARG A 83 5.25 5.99 -9.19
N LEU A 84 5.99 6.18 -10.28
CA LEU A 84 5.41 6.16 -11.63
C LEU A 84 4.76 4.81 -11.97
N PHE A 85 5.45 3.70 -11.67
CA PHE A 85 4.94 2.36 -11.93
C PHE A 85 3.71 2.05 -11.07
N HIS A 86 3.78 2.31 -9.76
CA HIS A 86 2.68 2.04 -8.84
C HIS A 86 1.43 2.89 -9.14
N ASP A 87 1.61 4.16 -9.51
CA ASP A 87 0.48 5.00 -9.92
C ASP A 87 -0.15 4.47 -11.22
N ARG A 88 0.65 3.95 -12.16
CA ARG A 88 0.14 3.32 -13.37
C ARG A 88 -0.61 2.03 -13.07
N LEU A 89 -0.06 1.18 -12.20
CA LEU A 89 -0.71 -0.06 -11.79
C LEU A 89 -2.07 0.22 -11.13
N LEU A 90 -2.14 1.23 -10.26
CA LEU A 90 -3.41 1.67 -9.68
C LEU A 90 -4.39 2.16 -10.77
N ASP A 91 -3.92 2.98 -11.72
CA ASP A 91 -4.75 3.46 -12.83
C ASP A 91 -5.34 2.29 -13.64
N ASP A 92 -4.54 1.24 -13.91
CA ASP A 92 -4.98 0.05 -14.65
C ASP A 92 -6.05 -0.73 -13.87
N ILE A 93 -5.89 -0.90 -12.55
CA ILE A 93 -6.88 -1.55 -11.67
C ILE A 93 -8.19 -0.75 -11.68
N LEU A 94 -8.12 0.56 -11.45
CA LEU A 94 -9.29 1.44 -11.43
C LEU A 94 -10.03 1.43 -12.78
N MET A 95 -9.28 1.47 -13.88
CA MET A 95 -9.83 1.41 -15.23
C MET A 95 -10.54 0.09 -15.53
N ASN A 96 -9.92 -1.04 -15.17
CA ASN A 96 -10.50 -2.37 -15.38
C ASN A 96 -11.80 -2.57 -14.59
N MET A 97 -11.90 -1.94 -13.42
CA MET A 97 -13.10 -1.94 -12.60
C MET A 97 -14.18 -0.94 -13.04
N GLY A 98 -13.89 -0.09 -14.03
CA GLY A 98 -14.79 0.98 -14.46
C GLY A 98 -14.95 2.10 -13.43
N ILE A 99 -13.99 2.27 -12.52
CA ILE A 99 -14.00 3.34 -11.52
C ILE A 99 -13.50 4.64 -12.17
N GLN A 100 -14.30 5.69 -12.09
CA GLN A 100 -13.95 7.00 -12.65
C GLN A 100 -12.91 7.72 -11.79
N THR A 101 -11.79 8.10 -12.38
CA THR A 101 -10.69 8.74 -11.67
C THR A 101 -10.75 10.27 -11.76
N HIS A 102 -10.59 10.95 -10.63
CA HIS A 102 -10.59 12.41 -10.52
C HIS A 102 -9.27 12.87 -9.90
N TYR A 103 -8.40 13.46 -10.73
CA TYR A 103 -7.05 13.83 -10.34
C TYR A 103 -6.84 15.35 -10.27
N MET A 104 -6.30 15.81 -9.13
CA MET A 104 -5.78 17.17 -8.99
C MET A 104 -4.26 17.17 -8.81
N PRO A 105 -3.54 18.15 -9.37
CA PRO A 105 -2.11 18.27 -9.13
C PRO A 105 -1.85 18.71 -7.68
N LEU A 106 -1.01 17.96 -6.98
CA LEU A 106 -0.45 18.37 -5.70
C LEU A 106 0.52 19.53 -5.94
N LYS A 107 0.39 20.59 -5.15
CA LYS A 107 1.23 21.77 -5.27
C LYS A 107 2.18 21.84 -4.08
N THR A 108 3.47 21.92 -4.37
CA THR A 108 4.49 22.19 -3.36
C THR A 108 4.47 23.69 -3.06
N ARG A 109 4.06 24.08 -1.86
CA ARG A 109 4.13 25.47 -1.36
C ARG A 109 4.92 25.49 -0.07
N ASP A 110 5.90 26.39 0.02
CA ASP A 110 6.76 26.53 1.19
C ASP A 110 7.48 25.21 1.58
N GLY A 111 7.87 24.42 0.58
CA GLY A 111 8.53 23.12 0.78
C GLY A 111 7.62 22.00 1.28
N ARG A 112 6.32 22.25 1.48
CA ARG A 112 5.32 21.24 1.86
C ARG A 112 4.40 20.94 0.70
N LEU A 113 4.19 19.65 0.47
CA LEU A 113 3.18 19.17 -0.46
C LEU A 113 1.80 19.50 0.11
N GLN A 114 1.02 20.30 -0.61
CA GLN A 114 -0.35 20.64 -0.24
C GLN A 114 -1.31 20.11 -1.29
N GLU A 115 -2.26 19.33 -0.82
CA GLU A 115 -3.48 19.02 -1.53
C GLU A 115 -4.51 20.08 -1.22
N LYS A 116 -5.15 20.64 -2.25
CA LYS A 116 -6.21 21.63 -2.07
C LYS A 116 -7.34 21.37 -3.05
N GLY A 117 -8.52 21.19 -2.50
CA GLY A 117 -9.77 21.19 -3.25
C GLY A 117 -10.23 19.82 -3.74
N ILE A 118 -9.46 18.74 -3.53
CA ILE A 118 -9.92 17.40 -3.92
C ILE A 118 -11.19 17.01 -3.14
N ASP A 119 -11.23 17.30 -1.83
CA ASP A 119 -12.34 16.93 -0.95
C ASP A 119 -13.60 17.74 -1.30
N VAL A 120 -13.39 18.99 -1.74
CA VAL A 120 -14.44 19.86 -2.26
C VAL A 120 -14.99 19.31 -3.57
N TRP A 121 -14.11 18.88 -4.49
CA TRP A 121 -14.54 18.28 -5.75
C TRP A 121 -15.30 16.98 -5.51
N LEU A 122 -14.78 16.08 -4.66
CA LEU A 122 -15.48 14.86 -4.24
C LEU A 122 -16.89 15.20 -3.74
N SER A 123 -17.01 16.18 -2.84
CA SER A 123 -18.29 16.59 -2.28
C SER A 123 -19.27 17.15 -3.33
N LEU A 124 -18.78 17.94 -4.29
CA LEU A 124 -19.62 18.48 -5.35
C LEU A 124 -20.09 17.38 -6.31
N GLU A 125 -19.16 16.54 -6.78
CA GLU A 125 -19.42 15.45 -7.71
C GLU A 125 -20.39 14.42 -7.10
N ALA A 126 -20.17 14.03 -5.84
CA ALA A 126 -21.03 13.08 -5.14
C ALA A 126 -22.46 13.60 -4.99
N LEU A 127 -22.64 14.87 -4.64
CA LEU A 127 -23.97 15.48 -4.52
C LEU A 127 -24.65 15.63 -5.88
N GLU A 128 -23.91 16.08 -6.90
CA GLU A 128 -24.41 16.23 -8.27
C GLU A 128 -24.91 14.89 -8.82
N LEU A 129 -24.08 13.85 -8.73
CA LEU A 129 -24.43 12.52 -9.21
C LEU A 129 -25.54 11.87 -8.39
N ALA A 130 -25.57 12.09 -7.08
CA ALA A 130 -26.69 11.63 -6.26
C ALA A 130 -28.02 12.22 -6.72
N ILE A 131 -28.05 13.47 -7.18
CA ILE A 131 -29.26 14.09 -7.73
C ILE A 131 -29.56 13.54 -9.13
N HIS A 132 -28.57 13.53 -10.03
CA HIS A 132 -28.77 13.19 -11.45
C HIS A 132 -29.01 11.69 -11.70
N LYS A 133 -28.27 10.82 -11.01
CA LYS A 133 -28.42 9.36 -11.10
C LYS A 133 -29.40 8.81 -10.05
N SER A 134 -29.88 9.69 -9.16
CA SER A 134 -30.81 9.40 -8.05
C SER A 134 -30.36 8.24 -7.17
N PHE A 135 -29.11 8.24 -6.70
CA PHE A 135 -28.61 7.15 -5.85
C PHE A 135 -29.52 6.93 -4.62
N ASP A 136 -29.79 5.66 -4.33
CA ASP A 136 -30.58 5.26 -3.16
C ASP A 136 -29.67 5.19 -1.91
N VAL A 137 -28.43 4.73 -2.13
CA VAL A 137 -27.35 4.70 -1.13
C VAL A 137 -26.06 5.25 -1.75
N VAL A 138 -25.40 6.16 -1.04
CA VAL A 138 -24.04 6.60 -1.34
C VAL A 138 -23.10 5.97 -0.32
N VAL A 139 -22.09 5.26 -0.81
CA VAL A 139 -21.03 4.68 0.01
C VAL A 139 -19.84 5.62 -0.04
N LEU A 140 -19.48 6.18 1.10
CA LEU A 140 -18.35 7.08 1.27
C LEU A 140 -17.23 6.35 1.99
N ILE A 141 -16.05 6.27 1.36
CA ILE A 141 -14.83 5.74 1.96
C ILE A 141 -13.96 6.93 2.33
N ALA A 142 -14.15 7.44 3.56
CA ALA A 142 -13.48 8.63 4.06
C ALA A 142 -13.37 8.63 5.59
N GLY A 143 -12.47 9.45 6.12
CA GLY A 143 -12.30 9.63 7.57
C GLY A 143 -12.43 11.06 8.09
N ASP A 144 -12.47 12.06 7.19
CA ASP A 144 -12.42 13.49 7.57
C ASP A 144 -13.80 14.08 7.88
N SER A 145 -13.87 14.94 8.90
CA SER A 145 -15.05 15.75 9.22
C SER A 145 -15.47 16.71 8.10
N ASP A 146 -14.59 17.05 7.17
CA ASP A 146 -14.89 17.96 6.06
C ASP A 146 -16.02 17.46 5.14
N TYR A 147 -16.32 16.15 5.18
CA TYR A 147 -17.43 15.55 4.45
C TYR A 147 -18.79 15.63 5.18
N ALA A 148 -18.84 16.09 6.43
CA ALA A 148 -20.11 16.23 7.17
C ALA A 148 -21.17 17.08 6.43
N PRO A 149 -20.84 18.24 5.82
CA PRO A 149 -21.80 19.00 5.02
C PRO A 149 -22.35 18.22 3.82
N LEU A 150 -21.54 17.36 3.18
CA LEU A 150 -21.95 16.50 2.08
C LEU A 150 -23.03 15.52 2.56
N ILE A 151 -22.77 14.79 3.64
CA ILE A 151 -23.72 13.81 4.20
C ILE A 151 -25.06 14.47 4.50
N LYS A 152 -25.04 15.65 5.14
CA LYS A 152 -26.26 16.41 5.43
C LYS A 152 -27.04 16.79 4.16
N LYS A 153 -26.35 17.12 3.07
CA LYS A 153 -26.97 17.45 1.78
C LYS A 153 -27.53 16.21 1.08
N LEU A 154 -26.82 15.09 1.08
CA LEU A 154 -27.30 13.81 0.54
C LEU A 154 -28.59 13.36 1.25
N ASN A 155 -28.62 13.44 2.58
CA ASN A 155 -29.82 13.13 3.37
C ASN A 155 -31.00 14.04 3.03
N THR A 156 -30.76 15.30 2.65
CA THR A 156 -31.83 16.22 2.21
C THR A 156 -32.44 15.81 0.87
N VAL A 157 -31.65 15.17 0.00
CA VAL A 157 -32.09 14.62 -1.29
C VAL A 157 -32.82 13.28 -1.11
N GLY A 158 -32.72 12.66 0.07
CA GLY A 158 -33.30 11.35 0.38
C GLY A 158 -32.35 10.19 0.12
N THR A 159 -31.08 10.46 -0.17
CA THR A 159 -30.04 9.44 -0.34
C THR A 159 -29.44 9.11 1.02
N ARG A 160 -29.40 7.82 1.37
CA ARG A 160 -28.77 7.34 2.60
C ARG A 160 -27.27 7.23 2.42
N VAL A 161 -26.52 7.44 3.48
CA VAL A 161 -25.06 7.41 3.42
C VAL A 161 -24.51 6.25 4.25
N MET A 162 -23.85 5.32 3.58
CA MET A 162 -23.01 4.31 4.21
C MET A 162 -21.58 4.83 4.29
N LEU A 163 -20.99 4.83 5.48
CA LEU A 163 -19.65 5.34 5.72
C LEU A 163 -18.73 4.19 6.11
N LEU A 164 -17.85 3.79 5.19
CA LEU A 164 -16.80 2.82 5.50
C LEU A 164 -15.62 3.54 6.15
N ASN A 165 -15.28 3.14 7.37
CA ASN A 165 -14.26 3.79 8.15
C ASN A 165 -13.36 2.83 8.93
N TRP A 166 -12.16 3.29 9.25
CA TRP A 166 -11.14 2.54 9.98
C TRP A 166 -10.61 3.35 11.17
N ASP A 167 -10.49 2.69 12.34
CA ASP A 167 -9.71 3.16 13.49
C ASP A 167 -8.59 2.16 13.77
N PHE A 168 -7.34 2.58 13.58
CA PHE A 168 -6.19 1.76 13.90
C PHE A 168 -4.99 2.60 14.32
N LYS A 169 -4.11 1.98 15.10
CA LYS A 169 -2.88 2.56 15.61
C LYS A 169 -1.73 1.62 15.33
N TYR A 170 -0.65 2.16 14.78
CA TYR A 170 0.56 1.40 14.52
C TYR A 170 1.79 2.27 14.68
N THR A 171 2.90 1.64 15.03
CA THR A 171 4.21 2.29 14.99
C THR A 171 4.79 2.07 13.60
N ASP A 172 5.09 3.16 12.90
CA ASP A 172 5.73 3.07 11.59
C ASP A 172 7.22 2.69 11.72
N PHE A 173 7.85 2.45 10.57
CA PHE A 173 9.26 2.05 10.50
C PHE A 173 10.24 3.11 11.06
N LYS A 174 9.82 4.37 11.21
CA LYS A 174 10.61 5.43 11.82
C LYS A 174 10.47 5.46 13.34
N GLY A 175 9.67 4.56 13.91
CA GLY A 175 9.31 4.57 15.32
C GLY A 175 8.23 5.59 15.66
N GLU A 176 7.58 6.21 14.66
CA GLU A 176 6.53 7.20 14.89
C GLU A 176 5.18 6.50 15.04
N ASN A 177 4.44 6.87 16.09
CA ASN A 177 3.09 6.37 16.28
C ASN A 177 2.14 7.06 15.30
N ARG A 178 1.58 6.28 14.38
CA ARG A 178 0.54 6.71 13.46
C ARG A 178 -0.82 6.24 13.95
N VAL A 179 -1.78 7.16 13.85
CA VAL A 179 -3.18 6.90 14.16
C VAL A 179 -4.00 7.26 12.92
N THR A 180 -4.92 6.37 12.58
CA THR A 180 -6.02 6.66 11.66
C THR A 180 -7.29 6.51 12.48
N ARG A 181 -8.13 7.55 12.49
CA ARG A 181 -9.40 7.53 13.19
C ARG A 181 -10.39 8.39 12.41
N ALA A 182 -11.59 7.87 12.23
CA ALA A 182 -12.68 8.63 11.63
C ALA A 182 -13.23 9.67 12.60
N SER A 183 -13.68 10.81 12.06
CA SER A 183 -14.32 11.83 12.88
C SER A 183 -15.66 11.36 13.45
N GLN A 184 -15.87 11.56 14.75
CA GLN A 184 -17.15 11.24 15.40
C GLN A 184 -18.33 11.99 14.76
N GLN A 185 -18.10 13.24 14.35
CA GLN A 185 -19.12 14.05 13.68
C GLN A 185 -19.56 13.41 12.35
N LEU A 186 -18.64 12.73 11.65
CA LEU A 186 -18.95 12.05 10.40
C LEU A 186 -19.75 10.78 10.65
N LEU A 187 -19.36 9.99 11.67
CA LEU A 187 -20.08 8.79 12.12
C LEU A 187 -21.53 9.12 12.52
N ASP A 188 -21.72 10.14 13.36
CA ASP A 188 -23.03 10.53 13.90
C ASP A 188 -24.02 11.01 12.81
N GLN A 189 -23.51 11.49 11.68
CA GLN A 189 -24.34 11.99 10.57
C GLN A 189 -24.62 10.92 9.49
N SER A 190 -23.77 9.90 9.40
CA SER A 190 -23.94 8.80 8.46
C SER A 190 -25.17 7.96 8.82
N THR A 191 -25.85 7.41 7.81
CA THR A 191 -26.98 6.52 8.03
C THR A 191 -26.50 5.16 8.51
N TYR A 192 -25.45 4.64 7.86
CA TYR A 192 -24.87 3.32 8.13
C TYR A 192 -23.36 3.47 8.38
N PRO A 193 -22.91 3.75 9.62
CA PRO A 193 -21.49 3.76 9.95
C PRO A 193 -20.95 2.33 10.05
N VAL A 194 -20.00 1.99 9.17
CA VAL A 194 -19.41 0.65 9.09
C VAL A 194 -17.95 0.69 9.54
N GLN A 195 -17.68 0.09 10.70
CA GLN A 195 -16.33 -0.01 11.28
C GLN A 195 -15.57 -1.19 10.66
N MET A 196 -14.90 -0.93 9.55
CA MET A 196 -14.31 -1.97 8.72
C MET A 196 -13.18 -2.75 9.40
N HIS A 197 -12.43 -2.12 10.31
CA HIS A 197 -11.37 -2.80 11.05
C HIS A 197 -11.93 -3.95 11.91
N ASP A 198 -13.00 -3.70 12.67
CA ASP A 198 -13.64 -4.73 13.50
C ASP A 198 -14.23 -5.86 12.65
N ILE A 199 -14.89 -5.52 11.53
CA ILE A 199 -15.51 -6.49 10.63
C ILE A 199 -14.45 -7.37 9.97
N ILE A 200 -13.35 -6.76 9.50
CA ILE A 200 -12.24 -7.49 8.89
C ILE A 200 -11.60 -8.43 9.91
N ASP A 201 -11.25 -7.94 11.09
CA ASP A 201 -10.55 -8.74 12.09
C ASP A 201 -11.42 -9.90 12.58
N GLN A 202 -12.72 -9.67 12.80
CA GLN A 202 -13.66 -10.73 13.19
C GLN A 202 -13.91 -11.71 12.05
N GLY A 203 -14.06 -11.23 10.83
CA GLY A 203 -14.25 -12.05 9.63
C GLY A 203 -13.06 -12.95 9.34
N LEU A 204 -11.83 -12.41 9.43
CA LEU A 204 -10.60 -13.19 9.27
C LEU A 204 -10.45 -14.26 10.36
N ASN A 205 -10.84 -13.95 11.61
CA ASN A 205 -10.80 -14.92 12.71
C ASN A 205 -11.86 -16.02 12.57
N SER A 206 -13.01 -15.71 12.00
CA SER A 206 -14.11 -16.66 11.77
C SER A 206 -13.96 -17.44 10.46
N GLY A 207 -13.08 -17.03 9.56
CA GLY A 207 -12.89 -17.62 8.26
C GLY A 207 -14.01 -17.29 7.27
N ASP A 208 -14.58 -16.09 7.37
CA ASP A 208 -15.62 -15.61 6.45
C ASP A 208 -15.05 -15.45 5.03
N GLU A 209 -15.61 -16.20 4.08
CA GLU A 209 -15.20 -16.20 2.67
C GLU A 209 -15.34 -14.83 2.02
N LEU A 210 -16.37 -14.04 2.38
CA LEU A 210 -16.57 -12.70 1.85
C LEU A 210 -15.45 -11.76 2.29
N ILE A 211 -15.01 -11.91 3.54
CA ILE A 211 -13.95 -11.07 4.12
C ILE A 211 -12.58 -11.49 3.61
N ASP A 212 -12.33 -12.79 3.41
CA ASP A 212 -11.07 -13.23 2.80
C ASP A 212 -10.97 -12.76 1.34
N ALA A 213 -12.08 -12.80 0.59
CA ALA A 213 -12.16 -12.28 -0.77
C ALA A 213 -11.93 -10.76 -0.88
N MET A 214 -12.02 -10.00 0.23
CA MET A 214 -11.65 -8.58 0.25
C MET A 214 -10.14 -8.34 0.13
N PHE A 215 -9.31 -9.37 0.18
CA PHE A 215 -7.85 -9.23 0.05
C PHE A 215 -7.36 -9.79 -1.29
N VAL A 216 -6.33 -9.15 -1.84
CA VAL A 216 -5.66 -9.67 -3.04
C VAL A 216 -5.00 -11.00 -2.69
N ASN A 217 -5.39 -12.05 -3.39
CA ASN A 217 -4.73 -13.34 -3.31
C ASN A 217 -3.35 -13.23 -3.92
N THR A 218 -2.31 -13.19 -3.09
CA THR A 218 -0.95 -13.44 -3.54
C THR A 218 -0.90 -14.90 -4.00
N PRO A 219 -0.66 -15.21 -5.28
CA PRO A 219 -0.39 -16.59 -5.64
C PRO A 219 0.78 -17.07 -4.81
N GLU A 220 0.65 -18.25 -4.17
CA GLU A 220 1.78 -18.89 -3.51
C GLU A 220 2.93 -18.99 -4.52
N PRO A 221 4.11 -18.42 -4.24
CA PRO A 221 5.26 -18.66 -5.09
C PRO A 221 5.54 -20.17 -5.06
N ALA A 222 5.50 -20.79 -6.24
CA ALA A 222 5.81 -22.19 -6.43
C ALA A 222 7.07 -22.57 -5.65
N ALA A 223 7.00 -23.67 -4.90
CA ALA A 223 8.09 -24.12 -4.04
C ALA A 223 9.37 -24.36 -4.86
N TYR A 224 10.38 -23.53 -4.66
CA TYR A 224 11.72 -23.77 -5.20
C TYR A 224 12.46 -24.83 -4.37
N PRO A 225 13.28 -25.69 -5.00
CA PRO A 225 13.98 -26.76 -4.32
C PRO A 225 15.00 -26.22 -3.31
N THR A 226 15.03 -26.84 -2.14
CA THR A 226 15.92 -26.50 -1.03
C THR A 226 17.36 -26.95 -1.33
N VAL A 227 18.27 -25.99 -1.51
CA VAL A 227 19.72 -26.25 -1.53
C VAL A 227 20.35 -25.73 -0.24
N LYS A 228 21.23 -26.54 0.36
CA LYS A 228 21.86 -26.29 1.67
C LYS A 228 22.76 -25.04 1.64
N PRO A 229 22.86 -24.28 2.75
CA PRO A 229 23.61 -23.04 2.78
C PRO A 229 25.12 -23.31 2.83
N VAL A 230 25.86 -22.77 1.86
CA VAL A 230 27.32 -22.62 1.94
C VAL A 230 27.61 -21.16 2.25
N ARG A 231 28.45 -20.91 3.26
CA ARG A 231 28.85 -19.54 3.66
C ARG A 231 29.76 -18.94 2.59
N PRO A 232 29.46 -17.73 2.05
CA PRO A 232 30.36 -17.07 1.12
C PRO A 232 31.53 -16.39 1.86
N THR A 233 32.74 -16.56 1.33
CA THR A 233 33.96 -15.84 1.70
C THR A 233 34.44 -14.95 0.54
N GLY A 234 33.98 -13.67 0.54
CA GLY A 234 34.63 -12.47 -0.06
C GLY A 234 34.41 -12.14 -1.55
N PRO A 235 34.65 -10.86 -2.00
CA PRO A 235 34.88 -9.61 -1.26
C PRO A 235 33.73 -8.58 -1.32
N THR A 236 33.96 -7.51 -0.57
CA THR A 236 33.08 -6.48 0.01
C THR A 236 33.00 -5.15 -0.76
N ALA A 237 32.12 -4.26 -0.28
CA ALA A 237 32.06 -2.82 -0.54
C ALA A 237 33.40 -2.16 -0.93
N ALA A 238 33.51 -1.72 -2.18
CA ALA A 238 34.51 -0.75 -2.62
C ALA A 238 33.94 0.09 -3.75
N GLY A 239 32.90 0.84 -3.43
CA GLY A 239 32.30 1.76 -4.37
C GLY A 239 31.78 3.00 -3.68
N PRO A 240 32.04 4.21 -4.22
CA PRO A 240 31.36 5.42 -3.76
C PRO A 240 29.83 5.28 -3.89
N VAL A 241 29.09 6.18 -3.25
CA VAL A 241 27.65 6.35 -3.48
C VAL A 241 27.37 6.30 -4.99
N GLY A 242 26.44 5.43 -5.40
CA GLY A 242 26.12 5.17 -6.81
C GLY A 242 26.70 3.86 -7.37
N THR A 243 27.42 3.07 -6.58
CA THR A 243 27.93 1.76 -7.01
C THR A 243 26.92 0.65 -6.84
N VAL A 244 26.94 -0.29 -7.79
CA VAL A 244 26.08 -1.48 -7.79
C VAL A 244 26.80 -2.61 -7.04
N GLY A 245 26.08 -3.30 -6.17
CA GLY A 245 26.56 -4.46 -5.42
C GLY A 245 25.55 -5.60 -5.51
N ILE A 246 26.05 -6.83 -5.36
CA ILE A 246 25.25 -8.05 -5.28
C ILE A 246 25.58 -8.73 -3.95
N SER A 247 24.57 -9.05 -3.16
CA SER A 247 24.76 -9.75 -1.88
C SER A 247 23.44 -10.37 -1.42
N THR A 248 23.47 -11.08 -0.29
CA THR A 248 22.30 -11.75 0.26
C THR A 248 21.57 -10.88 1.27
N ILE A 249 20.27 -11.07 1.39
CA ILE A 249 19.45 -10.50 2.46
C ILE A 249 19.82 -11.16 3.79
N LYS A 250 20.25 -10.35 4.75
CA LYS A 250 20.58 -10.80 6.10
C LYS A 250 19.34 -11.08 6.93
N ASN A 251 18.47 -10.07 7.03
CA ASN A 251 17.26 -10.08 7.83
C ASN A 251 16.16 -9.32 7.09
N LEU A 252 14.92 -9.80 7.21
CA LEU A 252 13.72 -9.08 6.78
C LEU A 252 12.82 -8.81 7.96
N LYS A 253 12.31 -7.60 8.03
CA LYS A 253 11.34 -7.15 9.04
C LYS A 253 10.23 -6.38 8.33
N ASN A 254 9.16 -6.08 9.05
CA ASN A 254 7.95 -5.42 8.53
C ASN A 254 8.24 -4.20 7.63
N GLY A 255 8.30 -4.41 6.31
CA GLY A 255 8.53 -3.38 5.28
C GLY A 255 9.98 -2.92 5.07
N PHE A 256 10.98 -3.59 5.65
CA PHE A 256 12.40 -3.27 5.41
C PHE A 256 13.32 -4.47 5.63
N GLY A 257 14.48 -4.46 4.99
CA GLY A 257 15.49 -5.49 5.12
C GLY A 257 16.88 -4.92 5.32
N PHE A 258 17.82 -5.84 5.57
CA PHE A 258 19.24 -5.54 5.56
C PHE A 258 19.95 -6.42 4.56
N VAL A 259 20.71 -5.83 3.65
CA VAL A 259 21.60 -6.58 2.76
C VAL A 259 22.95 -6.76 3.45
N VAL A 260 23.50 -7.97 3.41
CA VAL A 260 24.81 -8.27 4.01
C VAL A 260 25.88 -7.42 3.32
N MET A 261 26.49 -6.52 4.08
CA MET A 261 27.61 -5.72 3.60
C MET A 261 28.57 -5.47 4.77
N PRO A 262 29.77 -6.03 4.79
CA PRO A 262 30.79 -5.63 5.75
C PRO A 262 31.33 -4.21 5.42
N PRO A 263 31.60 -3.35 6.43
CA PRO A 263 31.53 -3.63 7.86
C PRO A 263 30.11 -3.55 8.45
N ASN A 264 29.19 -2.81 7.82
CA ASN A 264 27.82 -2.59 8.29
C ASN A 264 26.79 -2.96 7.21
N ASN A 265 25.84 -3.83 7.56
CA ASN A 265 24.79 -4.25 6.63
C ASN A 265 23.98 -3.04 6.17
N LEU A 266 23.65 -3.00 4.88
CA LEU A 266 22.91 -1.88 4.30
C LEU A 266 21.42 -2.05 4.54
N PHE A 267 20.82 -1.04 5.14
CA PHE A 267 19.37 -0.94 5.27
C PHE A 267 18.73 -0.67 3.90
N PHE A 268 17.60 -1.29 3.62
CA PHE A 268 16.69 -0.90 2.55
C PHE A 268 15.24 -1.04 3.01
N SER A 269 14.37 -0.17 2.53
CA SER A 269 12.92 -0.28 2.71
C SER A 269 12.24 -0.81 1.45
N TYR A 270 10.96 -1.16 1.52
CA TYR A 270 10.17 -1.48 0.33
C TYR A 270 10.20 -0.36 -0.73
N ALA A 271 10.36 0.91 -0.30
CA ALA A 271 10.43 2.06 -1.20
C ALA A 271 11.78 2.17 -1.92
N ASP A 272 12.72 1.30 -1.56
CA ASP A 272 14.05 1.20 -2.17
C ASP A 272 14.13 0.03 -3.16
N MET A 273 13.02 -0.68 -3.41
CA MET A 273 12.92 -1.73 -4.42
C MET A 273 12.91 -1.15 -5.83
N ALA A 274 13.73 -1.67 -6.75
CA ALA A 274 13.65 -1.30 -8.16
C ALA A 274 12.57 -2.10 -8.90
N GLU A 275 12.50 -3.41 -8.64
CA GLU A 275 11.61 -4.36 -9.32
C GLU A 275 11.29 -5.54 -8.39
N GLY A 276 10.08 -6.10 -8.50
CA GLY A 276 9.60 -7.22 -7.68
C GLY A 276 8.79 -6.80 -6.45
N ASP A 277 8.19 -7.77 -5.76
CA ASP A 277 7.44 -7.55 -4.51
C ASP A 277 8.36 -7.77 -3.30
N PHE A 278 8.39 -6.82 -2.37
CA PHE A 278 9.15 -6.94 -1.12
C PHE A 278 8.78 -8.22 -0.34
N ASN A 279 7.53 -8.67 -0.43
CA ASN A 279 7.04 -9.86 0.26
C ASN A 279 7.53 -11.18 -0.38
N GLU A 280 8.07 -11.14 -1.61
CA GLU A 280 8.71 -12.29 -2.25
C GLU A 280 10.16 -12.50 -1.78
N LEU A 281 10.73 -11.49 -1.14
CA LEU A 281 12.07 -11.57 -0.56
C LEU A 281 12.05 -12.45 0.69
N ARG A 282 13.09 -13.26 0.82
CA ARG A 282 13.36 -14.11 1.98
C ARG A 282 14.77 -13.85 2.48
N GLU A 283 15.00 -14.12 3.76
CA GLU A 283 16.36 -14.12 4.31
C GLU A 283 17.21 -15.14 3.55
N GLY A 284 18.39 -14.72 3.08
CA GLY A 284 19.28 -15.50 2.23
C GLY A 284 19.10 -15.29 0.72
N ASP A 285 18.03 -14.63 0.27
CA ASP A 285 17.87 -14.32 -1.16
C ASP A 285 18.98 -13.40 -1.65
N TRP A 286 19.45 -13.65 -2.88
CA TRP A 286 20.39 -12.79 -3.58
C TRP A 286 19.68 -11.55 -4.12
N VAL A 287 20.25 -10.39 -3.85
CA VAL A 287 19.77 -9.11 -4.33
C VAL A 287 20.90 -8.29 -4.94
N GLU A 288 20.59 -7.64 -6.05
CA GLU A 288 21.39 -6.54 -6.58
C GLU A 288 20.83 -5.23 -6.03
N PHE A 289 21.71 -4.29 -5.69
CA PHE A 289 21.35 -2.99 -5.14
C PHE A 289 22.38 -1.93 -5.52
N THR A 290 22.01 -0.67 -5.39
CA THR A 290 22.91 0.49 -5.49
C THR A 290 23.18 1.07 -4.10
N VAL A 291 24.44 1.38 -3.78
CA VAL A 291 24.79 2.06 -2.52
C VAL A 291 24.36 3.53 -2.58
N GLY A 292 23.46 3.92 -1.69
CA GLY A 292 22.95 5.29 -1.54
C GLY A 292 23.19 5.84 -0.13
N ARG A 293 22.68 7.04 0.14
CA ARG A 293 22.60 7.61 1.50
C ARG A 293 21.17 7.88 1.93
N ASN A 294 20.91 7.74 3.23
CA ASN A 294 19.63 8.07 3.84
C ASN A 294 19.59 9.55 4.33
N HIS A 295 18.47 9.98 4.92
CA HIS A 295 18.31 11.35 5.46
C HIS A 295 19.20 11.67 6.67
N ARG A 296 19.88 10.66 7.23
CA ARG A 296 20.82 10.79 8.34
C ARG A 296 22.29 10.72 7.88
N ASP A 297 22.52 10.77 6.57
CA ASP A 297 23.84 10.66 5.93
C ASP A 297 24.53 9.30 6.15
N GLU A 298 23.77 8.24 6.42
CA GLU A 298 24.25 6.86 6.57
C GLU A 298 24.05 6.08 5.27
N ASP A 299 24.95 5.13 4.99
CA ASP A 299 24.87 4.30 3.79
C ASP A 299 23.66 3.35 3.85
N CYS A 300 22.92 3.28 2.73
CA CYS A 300 21.75 2.42 2.57
C CYS A 300 21.72 1.78 1.18
N ALA A 301 20.99 0.68 1.03
CA ALA A 301 20.77 0.04 -0.26
C ALA A 301 19.54 0.67 -0.92
N ARG A 302 19.68 1.03 -2.20
CA ARG A 302 18.66 1.61 -3.08
C ARG A 302 18.52 0.72 -4.32
N ASN A 303 17.42 0.86 -5.06
CA ASN A 303 17.17 0.10 -6.28
C ASN A 303 17.36 -1.42 -6.10
N VAL A 304 16.91 -1.95 -4.97
CA VAL A 304 17.07 -3.35 -4.59
C VAL A 304 16.18 -4.22 -5.47
N ARG A 305 16.76 -5.25 -6.08
CA ARG A 305 16.01 -6.24 -6.85
C ARG A 305 16.54 -7.63 -6.59
N LYS A 306 15.64 -8.61 -6.57
CA LYS A 306 16.02 -10.02 -6.45
C LYS A 306 16.74 -10.47 -7.72
N VAL A 307 17.85 -11.18 -7.57
CA VAL A 307 18.63 -11.74 -8.67
C VAL A 307 18.94 -13.20 -8.40
N GLU A 308 19.28 -13.95 -9.45
CA GLU A 308 19.81 -15.30 -9.30
C GLU A 308 21.22 -15.24 -8.66
N ALA A 309 21.59 -16.32 -8.00
CA ALA A 309 22.94 -16.44 -7.45
C ALA A 309 23.96 -16.38 -8.61
N PRO A 310 25.03 -15.58 -8.52
CA PRO A 310 26.02 -15.51 -9.57
C PRO A 310 26.69 -16.88 -9.79
N GLU A 311 26.77 -17.32 -11.05
CA GLU A 311 27.55 -18.49 -11.44
C GLU A 311 29.04 -18.16 -11.29
N MET A 312 29.78 -18.94 -10.48
CA MET A 312 31.23 -18.81 -10.36
C MET A 312 31.89 -19.94 -11.12
N ASP A 313 32.73 -19.60 -12.11
CA ASP A 313 33.65 -20.54 -12.74
C ASP A 313 34.72 -20.98 -11.72
N GLU A 314 34.96 -22.28 -11.61
CA GLU A 314 35.86 -22.92 -10.63
C GLU A 314 37.37 -22.60 -10.80
N ASN A 315 37.78 -21.52 -11.49
CA ASN A 315 39.17 -21.33 -11.93
C ASN A 315 39.96 -20.18 -11.30
N ASP A 316 39.44 -19.45 -10.33
CA ASP A 316 40.21 -18.38 -9.66
C ASP A 316 40.83 -18.87 -8.33
N GLU A 317 41.80 -19.79 -8.43
CA GLU A 317 42.84 -19.95 -7.40
C GLU A 317 43.75 -18.71 -7.43
N TYR A 318 43.66 -17.86 -6.40
CA TYR A 318 44.67 -16.82 -6.15
C TYR A 318 45.30 -16.97 -4.77
N ASP A 319 46.56 -17.43 -4.81
CA ASP A 319 47.70 -17.31 -3.89
C ASP A 319 47.45 -16.89 -2.43
N GLN A 320 47.66 -17.85 -1.53
CA GLN A 320 48.05 -17.58 -0.15
C GLN A 320 49.47 -17.01 -0.11
N HIS A 321 49.62 -15.70 -0.04
CA HIS A 321 50.85 -15.11 0.49
C HIS A 321 50.78 -15.11 2.03
N GLU A 322 51.42 -16.12 2.61
CA GLU A 322 51.83 -16.13 4.02
C GLU A 322 52.70 -14.90 4.32
N HIS A 323 52.30 -14.12 5.31
CA HIS A 323 53.16 -13.12 5.92
C HIS A 323 54.24 -13.84 6.76
N GLU A 324 55.42 -14.04 6.18
CA GLU A 324 56.63 -14.34 6.94
C GLU A 324 56.91 -13.21 7.93
N SER A 325 57.07 -13.60 9.19
CA SER A 325 57.47 -12.73 10.29
C SER A 325 58.95 -12.39 10.16
N ALA A 326 59.27 -11.15 9.83
CA ALA A 326 60.64 -10.66 9.84
C ALA A 326 61.08 -10.37 11.27
N ASP A 327 61.85 -11.31 11.80
CA ASP A 327 62.71 -11.20 12.98
C ASP A 327 63.73 -10.08 12.80
N SER A 328 64.05 -9.35 13.87
CA SER A 328 65.22 -8.44 13.94
C SER A 328 65.61 -8.14 15.39
N PRO A 329 66.91 -7.95 15.67
CA PRO A 329 67.63 -8.87 16.57
C PRO A 329 67.99 -8.26 17.93
N GLU A 330 68.22 -9.16 18.89
CA GLU A 330 68.93 -8.87 20.14
C GLU A 330 70.34 -8.29 19.89
N ARG A 331 70.69 -7.25 20.66
CA ARG A 331 72.05 -7.11 21.23
C ARG A 331 71.98 -6.44 22.61
N LEU A 332 72.37 -7.24 23.61
CA LEU A 332 73.21 -6.96 24.79
C LEU A 332 73.20 -5.56 25.41
#